data_AF-A0A0J5FRS7-F1
#
_entry.id   AF-A0A0J5FRS7-F1
#
_cell.length_a   1.000
_cell.length_b   1.000
_cell.length_c   1.000
_cell.angle_alpha   90.00
_cell.angle_beta   90.00
_cell.angle_gamma   90.00
#
_symmetry.space_group_name_H-M   'P 1'
#
loop_
_entity.id
_entity.type
_entity.pdbx_description
1 polymer ?
#
loop_
_entity_poly.entity_id
_entity_poly.type
_entity_poly.pdbx_seq_one_letter_code
_entity_poly.pdbx_strand_id
1 'polypeptide(L)' 'MQDEKNKKPYERNNSTRRTIRFEDDLLEQIEEVADKGNFSSWVKDACREKLLTLGIKPKI' A
#
# COMPACT_ATOMS: atom_id res chain seq x y z
N MET A 1 23.72 -16.82 22.60
CA MET A 1 22.25 -16.80 22.52
C MET A 1 21.80 -15.60 23.33
N GLN A 2 21.27 -14.56 22.69
CA GLN A 2 20.55 -13.47 23.35
C GLN A 2 19.52 -12.93 22.36
N ASP A 3 18.33 -13.47 22.54
CA ASP A 3 17.05 -13.05 21.99
C ASP A 3 16.67 -11.69 22.57
N GLU A 4 16.23 -10.80 21.70
CA GLU A 4 15.01 -9.96 21.82
C GLU A 4 15.09 -8.91 20.72
N LYS A 5 14.66 -9.31 19.52
CA LYS A 5 14.31 -8.39 18.45
C LYS A 5 13.21 -7.49 18.97
N ASN A 6 13.60 -6.34 19.50
CA ASN A 6 12.75 -5.24 19.88
C ASN A 6 12.05 -4.76 18.60
N LYS A 7 10.93 -5.41 18.25
CA LYS A 7 10.07 -5.03 17.13
C LYS A 7 9.58 -3.64 17.42
N LYS A 8 10.10 -2.66 16.67
CA LYS A 8 9.78 -1.26 16.89
C LYS A 8 8.27 -1.07 16.73
N PRO A 9 7.63 -0.19 17.52
CA PRO A 9 6.16 -0.03 17.55
C PRO A 9 5.53 0.44 16.23
N TYR A 10 6.35 0.84 15.25
CA TYR A 10 5.89 1.14 13.89
C TYR A 10 5.72 -0.12 13.02
N GLU A 11 6.23 -1.27 13.44
CA GLU A 11 5.90 -2.56 12.85
C GLU A 11 4.47 -2.91 13.27
N ARG A 12 3.50 -2.16 12.72
CA ARG A 12 2.08 -2.52 12.81
C ARG A 12 1.96 -3.94 12.29
N ASN A 13 1.64 -4.84 13.22
CA ASN A 13 1.40 -6.27 13.00
C ASN A 13 0.56 -6.42 11.72
N ASN A 14 1.14 -6.98 10.63
CA ASN A 14 0.57 -7.17 9.28
C ASN A 14 0.78 -6.11 8.18
N SER A 15 1.65 -5.10 8.33
CA SER A 15 1.97 -4.19 7.21
C SER A 15 3.44 -4.29 6.77
N THR A 16 3.69 -4.88 5.59
CA THR A 16 5.00 -4.82 4.94
C THR A 16 5.09 -3.55 4.09
N ARG A 17 6.03 -2.65 4.41
CA ARG A 17 6.30 -1.48 3.55
C ARG A 17 7.04 -1.95 2.30
N ARG A 18 6.48 -1.69 1.13
CA ARG A 18 7.16 -1.83 -0.17
C ARG A 18 7.39 -0.45 -0.76
N THR A 19 8.61 -0.18 -1.22
CA THR A 19 8.95 1.03 -1.99
C THR A 19 8.85 0.67 -3.46
N ILE A 20 7.98 1.34 -4.20
CA ILE A 20 7.78 1.17 -5.65
C ILE A 20 7.96 2.52 -6.34
N ARG A 21 8.44 2.50 -7.59
CA ARG A 21 8.55 3.70 -8.44
C ARG A 21 7.35 3.74 -9.39
N PHE A 22 6.75 4.90 -9.53
CA PHE A 22 5.72 5.19 -10.52
C PHE A 22 6.34 6.00 -11.66
N GLU A 23 5.75 5.92 -12.84
CA GLU A 23 6.03 6.87 -13.93
C GLU A 23 5.46 8.24 -13.55
N ASP A 24 6.14 9.32 -13.95
CA ASP A 24 5.76 10.68 -13.59
C ASP A 24 4.33 11.01 -14.07
N ASP A 25 3.98 10.67 -15.32
CA ASP A 25 2.64 10.88 -15.88
C ASP A 25 1.54 10.11 -15.13
N LEU A 26 1.87 8.92 -14.61
CA LEU A 26 0.92 8.11 -13.84
C LEU A 26 0.74 8.67 -12.43
N LEU A 27 1.83 9.15 -11.81
CA LEU A 27 1.78 9.78 -10.50
C LEU A 27 0.95 11.06 -10.55
N GLU A 28 1.15 11.90 -11.57
CA GLU A 28 0.40 13.15 -11.76
C GLU A 28 -1.11 12.90 -11.88
N GLN A 29 -1.53 11.91 -12.69
CA GLN A 29 -2.95 11.53 -12.81
C GLN A 29 -3.54 11.02 -11.50
N ILE A 30 -2.78 10.23 -10.72
CA ILE A 30 -3.26 9.74 -9.43
C ILE A 30 -3.35 10.89 -8.43
N GLU A 31 -2.40 11.82 -8.42
CA GLU A 31 -2.44 12.99 -7.53
C GLU A 31 -3.59 13.95 -7.88
N GLU A 32 -3.94 14.08 -9.17
CA GLU A 32 -5.10 14.84 -9.63
C GLU A 32 -6.42 14.25 -9.10
N VAL A 33 -6.55 12.92 -9.09
CA VAL A 33 -7.79 12.23 -8.68
C VAL A 33 -7.87 11.97 -7.17
N ALA A 34 -6.75 11.63 -6.54
CA ALA A 34 -6.74 11.18 -5.14
C ALA A 34 -6.81 12.33 -4.12
N ASP A 35 -6.64 13.57 -4.56
CA ASP A 35 -6.51 14.76 -3.71
C ASP A 35 -5.31 14.66 -2.72
N LYS A 36 -4.84 15.79 -2.18
CA LYS A 36 -3.60 15.85 -1.40
C LYS A 36 -3.77 15.20 -0.02
N GLY A 37 -3.57 13.90 0.04
CA GLY A 37 -3.57 13.14 1.30
C GLY A 37 -4.03 11.68 1.17
N ASN A 38 -4.73 11.32 0.09
CA ASN A 38 -5.30 9.98 -0.04
C ASN A 38 -4.57 9.08 -1.04
N PHE A 39 -3.42 9.49 -1.60
CA PHE A 39 -2.65 8.69 -2.56
C PHE A 39 -2.46 7.23 -2.10
N SER A 40 -1.99 7.05 -0.85
CA SER A 40 -1.77 5.71 -0.30
C SER A 40 -3.06 4.90 -0.08
N SER A 41 -4.20 5.55 0.11
CA SER A 41 -5.50 4.85 0.19
C SER A 41 -5.95 4.46 -1.21
N TRP A 42 -5.90 5.42 -2.13
CA TRP A 42 -6.29 5.25 -3.53
C TRP A 42 -5.53 4.09 -4.18
N VAL A 43 -4.20 4.04 -4.03
CA VAL A 43 -3.38 2.94 -4.57
C VAL A 43 -3.75 1.59 -3.95
N LYS A 44 -4.07 1.54 -2.64
CA LYS A 44 -4.49 0.30 -1.97
C LYS A 44 -5.84 -0.17 -2.47
N ASP A 45 -6.79 0.73 -2.69
CA ASP A 45 -8.11 0.40 -3.21
C ASP A 45 -8.03 -0.06 -4.66
N ALA A 46 -7.24 0.61 -5.51
CA ALA A 46 -6.96 0.15 -6.87
C ALA A 46 -6.34 -1.27 -6.88
N CYS A 47 -5.42 -1.58 -5.94
CA CYS A 47 -4.88 -2.93 -5.79
C CYS A 47 -5.95 -3.95 -5.37
N ARG A 48 -6.86 -3.59 -4.45
CA ARG A 48 -7.96 -4.46 -4.01
C ARG A 48 -8.94 -4.74 -5.14
N GLU A 49 -9.31 -3.72 -5.91
CA GLU A 49 -10.15 -3.87 -7.09
C GLU A 49 -9.50 -4.80 -8.11
N LYS A 50 -8.21 -4.63 -8.40
CA LYS A 50 -7.49 -5.53 -9.32
C LYS A 50 -7.52 -6.98 -8.82
N LEU A 51 -7.33 -7.22 -7.53
CA LEU A 51 -7.45 -8.57 -6.95
C LEU A 51 -8.87 -9.15 -7.10
N LEU A 52 -9.90 -8.34 -6.87
CA LEU A 52 -11.29 -8.72 -7.07
C LEU A 52 -11.58 -9.11 -8.53
N THR A 53 -11.06 -8.35 -9.49
CA THR A 53 -11.21 -8.69 -10.93
C THR A 53 -10.55 -10.01 -11.31
N LEU A 54 -9.50 -10.42 -10.58
CA LEU A 54 -8.83 -11.70 -10.75
C LEU A 54 -9.49 -12.84 -9.97
N GLY A 55 -10.63 -12.60 -9.32
CA GLY A 55 -11.33 -13.58 -8.48
C GLY A 55 -10.64 -13.86 -7.14
N ILE A 56 -9.62 -13.08 -6.79
CA ILE A 56 -8.88 -13.21 -5.54
C ILE A 56 -9.61 -12.38 -4.48
N LYS A 57 -10.24 -13.04 -3.51
CA LYS A 57 -10.87 -12.34 -2.38
C LYS A 57 -9.79 -11.62 -1.57
N PRO A 58 -9.87 -10.28 -1.40
CA PRO A 58 -8.92 -9.57 -0.57
C PRO A 58 -8.99 -10.13 0.86
N LYS A 59 -7.83 -10.45 1.44
CA LYS A 59 -7.72 -10.83 2.85
C LYS A 59 -7.86 -9.54 3.66
N ILE A 60 -9.06 -9.30 4.19
CA ILE A 60 -9.39 -8.16 5.06
C ILE A 60 -8.90 -8.48 6.47
#